data_AF-A0A9D2QY95-F1
#
_entry.id   AF-A0A9D2QY95-F1
#
_cell.length_a   1.000
_cell.length_b   1.000
_cell.length_c   1.000
_cell.angle_alpha   90.00
_cell.angle_beta   90.00
_cell.angle_gamma   90.00
#
_symmetry.space_group_name_H-M   'P 1'
#
loop_
_entity.id
_entity.type
_entity.pdbx_description
1 polymer ?
#
loop_
_entity_poly.entity_id
_entity_poly.type
_entity_poly.pdbx_seq_one_letter_code
_entity_poly.pdbx_strand_id
1 'polypeptide(L)'
;NSHFQHPDDVLDVDRGAESGWEAMRGRLEEYLDWLYTAAPEIRNLTASEMAGAVQRYYYLDVDQTVTQEEIILDLDNFQDEAFLFLRINGRLPEDPETCISGGTLQDMGGGLYLVSASSDHVVIRRGTPETDNTNR
;
A
#
# COMPACT_ATOMS: atom_id res chain seq x y z
N ASN A 1 9.73 12.79 -0.98
CA ASN A 1 10.70 12.58 -2.07
C ASN A 1 10.05 12.90 -3.40
N SER A 2 10.19 14.14 -3.88
CA SER A 2 9.94 14.47 -5.28
C SER A 2 11.31 14.51 -5.94
N HIS A 3 11.61 13.52 -6.79
CA HIS A 3 12.79 13.59 -7.63
C HIS A 3 12.41 14.40 -8.86
N PHE A 4 12.81 15.68 -8.86
CA PHE A 4 12.54 16.60 -9.95
C PHE A 4 13.87 16.96 -10.63
N GLN A 5 14.08 16.45 -11.83
CA GLN A 5 15.17 16.87 -12.73
C GLN A 5 14.59 17.85 -13.74
N HIS A 6 15.17 19.04 -13.85
CA HIS A 6 14.74 20.02 -14.85
C HIS A 6 15.44 19.70 -16.18
N PRO A 7 14.76 19.87 -17.34
CA PRO A 7 15.34 19.53 -18.64
C PRO A 7 16.63 20.29 -18.99
N ASP A 8 16.90 21.42 -18.36
CA ASP A 8 18.11 22.23 -18.54
C ASP A 8 19.23 21.90 -17.53
N ASP A 9 19.03 20.98 -16.58
CA ASP A 9 20.05 20.57 -15.60
C ASP A 9 21.31 20.00 -16.29
N VAL A 10 21.16 19.49 -17.52
CA VAL A 10 22.26 19.02 -18.37
C VAL A 10 23.03 20.13 -19.07
N LEU A 11 22.52 21.36 -19.04
CA LEU A 11 23.11 22.56 -19.64
C LEU A 11 23.60 23.57 -18.59
N ASP A 12 23.15 23.44 -17.34
CA ASP A 12 23.54 24.29 -16.22
C ASP A 12 24.71 23.68 -15.43
N VAL A 13 25.88 24.33 -15.53
CA VAL A 13 27.13 23.93 -14.87
C VAL A 13 26.96 23.86 -13.35
N ASP A 14 26.20 24.78 -12.76
CA ASP A 14 25.98 24.83 -11.31
C ASP A 14 25.02 23.73 -10.82
N ARG A 15 24.30 23.08 -11.74
CA ARG A 15 23.33 22.00 -11.46
C ARG A 15 23.78 20.62 -11.94
N GLY A 16 25.04 20.51 -12.38
CA GLY A 16 25.68 19.24 -12.68
C GLY A 16 25.85 18.93 -14.16
N ALA A 17 25.74 19.91 -15.06
CA ALA A 17 26.05 19.73 -16.48
C ALA A 17 27.46 19.18 -16.72
N GLU A 18 28.45 19.52 -15.87
CA GLU A 18 29.80 18.95 -15.92
C GLU A 18 29.83 17.44 -15.68
N SER A 19 28.88 16.88 -14.92
CA SER A 19 28.77 15.43 -14.72
C SER A 19 28.28 14.70 -15.98
N GLY A 20 27.66 15.44 -16.91
CA GLY A 20 27.17 14.92 -18.18
C GLY A 20 25.87 14.12 -18.08
N TRP A 21 25.24 13.92 -19.24
CA TRP A 21 23.99 13.17 -19.37
C TRP A 21 24.06 11.75 -18.82
N GLU A 22 25.16 11.03 -19.05
CA GLU A 22 25.30 9.64 -18.62
C GLU A 22 25.23 9.48 -17.10
N ALA A 23 25.90 10.36 -16.34
CA ALA A 23 25.83 10.34 -14.89
C ALA A 23 24.45 10.77 -14.35
N MET A 24 23.74 11.65 -15.06
CA MET A 24 22.38 12.04 -14.69
C MET A 24 21.38 10.90 -14.92
N ARG A 25 21.46 10.24 -16.08
CA ARG A 25 20.66 9.05 -16.40
C ARG A 25 20.94 7.91 -15.41
N GLY A 26 22.21 7.63 -15.13
CA GLY A 26 22.60 6.58 -14.18
C GLY A 26 21.99 6.79 -12.79
N ARG A 27 22.05 8.02 -12.26
CA ARG A 27 21.40 8.35 -10.98
C ARG A 27 19.88 8.18 -11.00
N LEU A 28 19.23 8.51 -12.12
CA LEU A 28 17.79 8.29 -12.27
C LEU A 28 17.46 6.79 -12.30
N GLU A 29 18.23 6.00 -13.04
CA GLU A 29 18.08 4.54 -13.09
C GLU A 29 18.28 3.91 -11.71
N GLU A 30 19.32 4.29 -10.98
CA GLU A 30 19.56 3.86 -9.59
C GLU A 30 18.42 4.24 -8.65
N TYR A 31 17.86 5.44 -8.80
CA TYR A 31 16.72 5.88 -8.00
C TYR A 31 15.46 5.06 -8.31
N LEU A 32 15.19 4.79 -9.60
CA LEU A 32 14.05 3.96 -10.00
C LEU A 32 14.21 2.52 -9.51
N ASP A 33 15.40 1.93 -9.63
CA ASP A 33 15.71 0.59 -9.12
C ASP A 33 15.49 0.51 -7.61
N TRP A 34 16.00 1.47 -6.85
CA TRP A 34 15.73 1.58 -5.42
C TRP A 34 14.24 1.73 -5.14
N LEU A 35 13.52 2.58 -5.87
CA LEU A 35 12.09 2.83 -5.65
C LEU A 35 11.27 1.55 -5.84
N TYR A 36 11.47 0.84 -6.96
CA TYR A 36 10.73 -0.40 -7.24
C TYR A 36 11.16 -1.55 -6.33
N THR A 37 12.41 -1.58 -5.87
CA THR A 37 12.87 -2.57 -4.88
C THR A 37 12.29 -2.29 -3.49
N ALA A 38 12.23 -1.01 -3.09
CA ALA A 38 11.74 -0.60 -1.77
C ALA A 38 10.21 -0.67 -1.66
N ALA A 39 9.49 -0.50 -2.77
CA ALA A 39 8.03 -0.60 -2.84
C ALA A 39 7.61 -1.45 -4.05
N PRO A 40 7.72 -2.79 -3.97
CA PRO A 40 7.37 -3.70 -5.07
C PRO A 40 5.93 -3.54 -5.58
N GLU A 41 5.03 -3.14 -4.69
CA GLU A 41 3.60 -2.94 -4.97
C GLU A 41 3.27 -1.53 -5.47
N ILE A 42 4.26 -0.67 -5.74
CA ILE A 42 4.01 0.67 -6.26
C ILE A 42 3.40 0.57 -7.67
N ARG A 43 2.26 1.23 -7.88
CA ARG A 43 1.54 1.19 -9.15
C ARG A 43 1.97 2.30 -10.07
N ASN A 44 2.25 1.95 -11.32
CA ASN A 44 2.45 2.91 -12.40
C ASN A 44 1.10 3.36 -12.95
N LEU A 45 0.77 4.64 -12.77
CA LEU A 45 -0.48 5.24 -13.20
C LEU A 45 -0.22 6.48 -14.06
N THR A 46 -1.02 6.67 -15.09
CA THR A 46 -1.14 7.97 -15.75
C THR A 46 -1.76 9.00 -14.80
N ALA A 47 -1.62 10.29 -15.11
CA ALA A 47 -2.21 11.36 -14.30
C ALA A 47 -3.74 11.22 -14.15
N SER A 48 -4.43 10.78 -15.20
CA SER A 48 -5.88 10.55 -15.19
C SER A 48 -6.27 9.36 -14.31
N GLU A 49 -5.51 8.26 -14.37
CA GLU A 49 -5.76 7.09 -13.51
C GLU A 49 -5.48 7.41 -12.04
N MET A 50 -4.43 8.18 -11.75
CA MET A 50 -4.15 8.67 -10.40
C MET A 50 -5.27 9.57 -9.89
N ALA A 51 -5.76 10.51 -10.70
CA ALA A 51 -6.90 11.36 -10.33
C ALA A 51 -8.16 10.51 -10.07
N GLY A 52 -8.42 9.49 -10.89
CA GLY A 52 -9.49 8.52 -10.67
C GLY A 52 -9.34 7.74 -9.37
N ALA A 53 -8.14 7.23 -9.06
CA ALA A 53 -7.87 6.52 -7.82
C ALA A 53 -8.08 7.41 -6.58
N VAL A 54 -7.65 8.67 -6.63
CA VAL A 54 -7.87 9.66 -5.56
C VAL A 54 -9.36 9.93 -5.37
N GLN A 55 -10.12 10.10 -6.46
CA GLN A 55 -11.58 10.30 -6.39
C GLN A 55 -12.29 9.08 -5.81
N ARG A 56 -11.96 7.87 -6.26
CA ARG A 56 -12.53 6.63 -5.71
C ARG A 56 -12.28 6.52 -4.20
N TYR A 57 -11.03 6.76 -3.78
CA TYR A 57 -10.68 6.75 -2.35
C TYR A 57 -11.41 7.86 -1.56
N TYR A 58 -11.58 9.04 -2.14
CA TYR A 58 -12.29 10.16 -1.50
C TYR A 58 -13.77 9.86 -1.21
N TYR A 59 -14.44 9.11 -2.11
CA TYR A 59 -15.85 8.75 -1.95
C TYR A 59 -16.09 7.47 -1.18
N LEU A 60 -15.07 6.62 -1.05
CA LEU A 60 -15.15 5.37 -0.32
C LEU A 60 -15.44 5.65 1.14
N ASP A 61 -16.56 5.15 1.63
CA ASP A 61 -16.89 5.17 3.05
C ASP A 61 -16.67 3.78 3.63
N VAL A 62 -16.08 3.71 4.83
CA VAL A 62 -15.61 2.45 5.41
C VAL A 62 -16.25 2.29 6.77
N ASP A 63 -17.19 1.35 6.87
CA ASP A 63 -17.69 0.88 8.15
C ASP A 63 -16.89 -0.35 8.59
N GLN A 64 -16.42 -0.33 9.84
CA GLN A 64 -15.60 -1.40 10.40
C GLN A 64 -16.32 -2.00 11.61
N THR A 65 -16.59 -3.31 11.52
CA THR A 65 -17.04 -4.11 12.66
C THR A 65 -15.95 -5.08 13.08
N VAL A 66 -15.53 -5.02 14.35
CA VAL A 66 -14.57 -5.96 14.92
C VAL A 66 -15.28 -6.87 15.91
N THR A 67 -15.25 -8.18 15.64
CA THR A 67 -15.76 -9.20 16.54
C THR A 67 -14.60 -9.89 17.27
N GLN A 68 -14.90 -10.91 18.08
CA GLN A 68 -13.86 -11.74 18.66
C GLN A 68 -13.07 -12.45 17.55
N GLU A 69 -13.74 -12.99 16.55
CA GLU A 69 -13.12 -13.88 15.54
C GLU A 69 -12.76 -13.17 14.24
N GLU A 70 -13.38 -12.03 13.94
CA GLU A 70 -13.33 -11.42 12.61
C GLU A 70 -13.18 -9.90 12.67
N ILE A 71 -12.63 -9.34 11.60
CA ILE A 71 -12.68 -7.92 11.25
C ILE A 71 -13.47 -7.87 9.94
N ILE A 72 -14.57 -7.13 9.95
CA ILE A 72 -15.47 -6.97 8.82
C ILE A 72 -15.37 -5.52 8.37
N LEU A 73 -15.17 -5.32 7.06
CA LEU A 73 -15.18 -4.00 6.43
C LEU A 73 -16.32 -3.99 5.41
N ASP A 74 -17.27 -3.09 5.61
CA ASP A 74 -18.31 -2.78 4.65
C ASP A 74 -17.95 -1.46 3.96
N LEU A 75 -17.84 -1.50 2.64
CA LEU A 75 -17.30 -0.44 1.80
C LEU A 75 -18.43 0.22 1.00
N ASP A 76 -18.95 1.32 1.52
CA ASP A 76 -19.97 2.12 0.85
C ASP A 76 -19.35 2.96 -0.28
N ASN A 77 -20.11 3.17 -1.35
CA ASN A 77 -19.66 3.76 -2.61
C ASN A 77 -18.50 3.00 -3.29
N PHE A 78 -18.31 1.73 -2.94
CA PHE A 78 -17.40 0.84 -3.64
C PHE A 78 -17.76 0.74 -5.13
N GLN A 79 -16.73 0.69 -5.98
CA GLN A 79 -16.89 0.64 -7.44
C GLN A 79 -16.50 -0.74 -7.96
N ASP A 80 -15.20 -1.00 -8.04
CA ASP A 80 -14.61 -2.21 -8.60
C ASP A 80 -13.39 -2.70 -7.79
N GLU A 81 -12.60 -1.78 -7.24
CA GLU A 81 -11.47 -2.07 -6.36
C GLU A 81 -11.30 -0.99 -5.28
N ALA A 82 -10.77 -1.39 -4.12
CA ALA A 82 -10.32 -0.46 -3.08
C ALA A 82 -9.05 -0.98 -2.38
N PHE A 83 -8.19 -0.06 -1.96
CA PHE A 83 -6.94 -0.38 -1.27
C PHE A 83 -6.92 0.33 0.09
N LEU A 84 -6.81 -0.44 1.17
CA LEU A 84 -6.88 0.06 2.54
C LEU A 84 -5.68 -0.44 3.35
N PHE A 85 -5.09 0.45 4.16
CA PHE A 85 -4.18 0.02 5.21
C PHE A 85 -4.97 -0.37 6.46
N LEU A 86 -4.78 -1.60 6.91
CA LEU A 86 -5.40 -2.12 8.12
C LEU A 86 -4.33 -2.44 9.16
N ARG A 87 -4.44 -1.82 10.34
CA ARG A 87 -3.57 -2.11 11.49
C ARG A 87 -4.27 -3.07 12.44
N ILE A 88 -3.69 -4.24 12.65
CA ILE A 88 -4.17 -5.24 13.60
C ILE A 88 -3.16 -5.34 14.73
N ASN A 89 -3.53 -4.92 15.94
CA ASN A 89 -2.61 -4.88 17.09
C ASN A 89 -2.62 -6.16 17.94
N GLY A 90 -3.55 -7.08 17.70
CA GLY A 90 -3.65 -8.32 18.47
C GLY A 90 -4.54 -9.34 17.79
N ARG A 91 -4.24 -10.62 18.00
CA ARG A 91 -4.79 -11.74 17.22
C ARG A 91 -4.50 -11.55 15.72
N LEU A 92 -3.22 -11.35 15.38
CA LEU A 92 -2.76 -11.25 13.99
C LEU A 92 -3.24 -12.48 13.21
N PRO A 93 -3.75 -12.31 11.98
CA PRO A 93 -4.10 -13.45 11.14
C PRO A 93 -2.93 -14.42 10.99
N GLU A 94 -3.19 -15.71 11.14
CA GLU A 94 -2.14 -16.75 11.06
C GLU A 94 -1.61 -16.94 9.64
N ASP A 95 -2.50 -16.78 8.66
CA ASP A 95 -2.19 -16.91 7.24
C ASP A 95 -2.94 -15.83 6.43
N PRO A 96 -2.25 -14.80 5.93
CA PRO A 96 -2.84 -13.73 5.12
C PRO A 96 -3.54 -14.21 3.84
N GLU A 97 -3.13 -15.34 3.26
CA GLU A 97 -3.72 -15.84 2.01
C GLU A 97 -5.09 -16.50 2.23
N THR A 98 -5.33 -17.10 3.40
CA THR A 98 -6.54 -17.91 3.67
C THR A 98 -7.49 -17.31 4.70
N CYS A 99 -7.07 -16.24 5.39
CA CYS A 99 -7.87 -15.58 6.42
C CYS A 99 -8.87 -14.55 5.87
N ILE A 100 -8.75 -14.11 4.61
CA ILE A 100 -9.58 -13.06 4.03
C ILE A 100 -10.58 -13.60 3.00
N SER A 101 -11.76 -12.99 2.94
CA SER A 101 -12.69 -13.04 1.81
C SER A 101 -13.04 -11.63 1.33
N GLY A 102 -13.45 -11.49 0.07
CA GLY A 102 -13.77 -10.19 -0.53
C GLY A 102 -12.55 -9.38 -0.97
N GLY A 103 -11.35 -9.97 -0.95
CA GLY A 103 -10.12 -9.30 -1.36
C GLY A 103 -8.88 -10.14 -1.06
N THR A 104 -7.72 -9.49 -1.09
CA THR A 104 -6.44 -10.05 -0.63
C THR A 104 -5.89 -9.28 0.55
N LEU A 105 -5.11 -9.96 1.39
CA LEU A 105 -4.45 -9.38 2.56
C LEU A 105 -2.96 -9.62 2.44
N GLN A 106 -2.18 -8.55 2.38
CA GLN A 106 -0.72 -8.61 2.31
C GLN A 106 -0.13 -8.09 3.62
N ASP A 107 0.73 -8.89 4.25
CA ASP A 107 1.48 -8.48 5.44
C ASP A 107 2.60 -7.51 5.06
N MET A 108 2.58 -6.32 5.68
CA MET A 108 3.59 -5.28 5.51
C MET A 108 4.54 -5.18 6.72
N GLY A 109 4.42 -6.10 7.67
CA GLY A 109 5.19 -6.17 8.90
C GLY A 109 4.60 -5.34 10.04
N GLY A 110 4.87 -5.77 11.27
CA GLY A 110 4.49 -5.04 12.49
C GLY A 110 2.97 -4.89 12.67
N GLY A 111 2.18 -5.85 12.19
CA GLY A 111 0.72 -5.85 12.26
C GLY A 111 0.05 -4.85 11.32
N LEU A 112 0.78 -4.29 10.35
CA LEU A 112 0.20 -3.50 9.26
C LEU A 112 -0.05 -4.40 8.06
N TYR A 113 -1.24 -4.31 7.47
CA TYR A 113 -1.63 -5.06 6.30
C TYR A 113 -2.15 -4.13 5.20
N LEU A 114 -1.89 -4.49 3.94
CA LEU A 114 -2.57 -3.93 2.79
C LEU A 114 -3.74 -4.83 2.42
N VAL A 115 -4.95 -4.29 2.50
CA VAL A 115 -6.18 -4.93 2.01
C VAL A 115 -6.42 -4.45 0.59
N SER A 116 -6.45 -5.37 -0.37
CA SER A 116 -6.91 -5.09 -1.73
C SER A 116 -8.29 -5.70 -1.92
N ALA A 117 -9.33 -4.88 -1.73
CA ALA A 117 -10.72 -5.31 -1.79
C ALA A 117 -11.19 -5.44 -3.25
N SER A 118 -11.81 -6.57 -3.55
CA SER A 118 -12.50 -6.88 -4.82
C SER A 118 -14.02 -7.04 -4.63
N SER A 119 -14.50 -6.75 -3.43
CA SER A 119 -15.88 -6.82 -2.98
C SER A 119 -16.14 -5.64 -2.03
N ASP A 120 -17.37 -5.14 -1.99
CA ASP A 120 -17.82 -4.14 -1.03
C ASP A 120 -17.88 -4.69 0.41
N HIS A 121 -18.06 -5.99 0.55
CA HIS A 121 -17.98 -6.70 1.83
C HIS A 121 -16.68 -7.51 1.93
N VAL A 122 -15.85 -7.19 2.93
CA VAL A 122 -14.56 -7.86 3.20
C VAL A 122 -14.58 -8.43 4.62
N VAL A 123 -14.18 -9.70 4.76
CA VAL A 123 -14.09 -10.37 6.07
C VAL A 123 -12.69 -10.91 6.26
N ILE A 124 -12.06 -10.58 7.39
CA ILE A 124 -10.72 -11.04 7.77
C ILE A 124 -10.82 -11.79 9.09
N ARG A 125 -10.51 -13.09 9.07
CA ARG A 125 -10.40 -13.91 10.28
C ARG A 125 -9.17 -13.54 11.08
N ARG A 126 -9.38 -13.29 12.37
CA ARG A 126 -8.34 -12.98 13.35
C ARG A 126 -7.65 -14.28 13.78
N GLY A 127 -6.37 -14.18 14.14
CA GLY A 127 -5.63 -15.33 14.66
C GLY A 127 -6.16 -15.85 15.98
N THR A 128 -5.57 -16.92 16.49
CA THR A 128 -5.94 -17.48 17.79
C THR A 128 -5.76 -16.47 18.95
N PRO A 129 -6.61 -16.51 19.98
CA PRO A 129 -6.39 -15.72 21.20
C PRO A 129 -5.05 -16.11 21.82
N GLU A 130 -4.27 -15.14 22.29
CA GLU A 130 -3.12 -15.45 23.14
C GLU A 130 -3.63 -16.19 24.39
N THR A 131 -3.13 -17.40 24.62
CA THR A 131 -3.40 -18.13 25.85
C THR A 131 -2.67 -17.41 26.99
N ASP A 132 -3.45 -16.71 27.82
CA ASP A 132 -2.95 -16.05 29.02
C ASP A 132 -2.32 -17.10 29.94
N ASN A 133 -0.99 -17.17 29.95
CA ASN A 133 -0.23 -18.17 30.68
C ASN A 133 0.02 -17.71 32.13
N THR A 134 -1.01 -17.13 32.74
CA THR A 134 -0.98 -16.55 34.09
C THR A 134 -1.52 -17.57 35.09
N ASN A 135 -0.83 -18.71 35.20
CA ASN A 135 -0.95 -19.60 36.35
C ASN A 135 0.32 -20.46 36.47
N ARG A 136 1.35 -19.90 37.10
CA ARG A 136 2.45 -20.63 37.74
C ARG A 136 2.77 -19.98 39.08
#